data_AF-A0A1H2U7R0-F1
#
_entry.id   AF-A0A1H2U7R0-F1
#
_cell.length_a   1.000
_cell.length_b   1.000
_cell.length_c   1.000
_cell.angle_alpha   90.00
_cell.angle_beta   90.00
_cell.angle_gamma   90.00
#
_symmetry.space_group_name_H-M   'P 1'
#
loop_
_entity.id
_entity.type
_entity.pdbx_description
1 polymer ?
#
loop_
_entity_poly.entity_id
_entity_poly.type
_entity_poly.pdbx_seq_one_letter_code
_entity_poly.pdbx_strand_id
1 'polypeptide(L)'
;MATYWRGLGRNYTETTARWVLQEAAMRGLTLHDYVCGMCQLTDLGVTSENAVLTLKPLIPDAHLHYNEHGGSKEKFATWEAWFSKRLRNRITYFFHKHRPEGGVRRCWGEWPLPVPDRLRIAPVLLSAAE
;
A
#
# COMPACT_ATOMS: atom_id res chain seq x y z
N MET A 1 12.72 -12.95 9.26
CA MET A 1 12.35 -11.77 8.43
C MET A 1 11.15 -12.18 7.58
N ALA A 2 10.05 -11.42 7.55
CA ALA A 2 8.86 -11.80 6.77
C ALA A 2 9.19 -11.84 5.28
N THR A 3 9.21 -13.04 4.68
CA THR A 3 9.55 -13.28 3.27
C THR A 3 8.43 -12.94 2.30
N TYR A 4 7.24 -12.57 2.80
CA TYR A 4 6.09 -12.16 1.99
C TYR A 4 6.41 -11.11 0.93
N TRP A 5 7.41 -10.25 1.12
CA TRP A 5 7.76 -9.23 0.12
C TRP A 5 8.72 -9.70 -0.98
N ARG A 6 9.02 -11.01 -1.04
CA ARG A 6 9.86 -11.63 -2.07
C ARG A 6 9.03 -12.61 -2.90
N GLY A 7 9.48 -12.91 -4.11
CA GLY A 7 8.79 -13.85 -5.00
C GLY A 7 7.33 -13.46 -5.23
N LEU A 8 6.43 -14.42 -5.02
CA LEU A 8 5.00 -14.28 -5.30
C LEU A 8 4.31 -13.15 -4.51
N GLY A 9 4.73 -12.88 -3.27
CA GLY A 9 4.13 -11.79 -2.51
C GLY A 9 4.63 -10.39 -2.93
N ARG A 10 5.75 -10.29 -3.65
CA ARG A 10 6.08 -9.06 -4.39
C ARG A 10 5.05 -8.80 -5.49
N ASN A 11 4.67 -9.85 -6.24
CA ASN A 11 3.65 -9.73 -7.28
C ASN A 11 2.30 -9.33 -6.68
N TYR A 12 1.89 -9.90 -5.54
CA TYR A 12 0.64 -9.48 -4.88
C TYR A 12 0.66 -8.02 -4.43
N THR A 13 1.79 -7.56 -3.94
CA THR A 13 1.97 -6.15 -3.58
C THR A 13 1.82 -5.28 -4.82
N GLU A 14 2.41 -5.70 -5.93
CA GLU A 14 2.33 -4.98 -7.20
C GLU A 14 0.96 -4.96 -7.85
N THR A 15 0.27 -6.09 -7.88
CA THR A 15 -1.11 -6.11 -8.32
C THR A 15 -1.98 -5.19 -7.45
N THR A 16 -1.82 -5.27 -6.12
CA THR A 16 -2.59 -4.45 -5.19
C THR A 16 -2.32 -2.95 -5.37
N ALA A 17 -1.05 -2.54 -5.46
CA ALA A 17 -0.73 -1.12 -5.57
C ALA A 17 -1.11 -0.54 -6.95
N ARG A 18 -1.00 -1.32 -8.05
CA ARG A 18 -1.52 -0.91 -9.36
C ARG A 18 -3.04 -0.73 -9.35
N TRP A 19 -3.75 -1.65 -8.69
CA TRP A 19 -5.19 -1.55 -8.51
C TRP A 19 -5.58 -0.27 -7.76
N VAL A 20 -4.92 0.07 -6.64
CA VAL A 20 -5.19 1.32 -5.90
C VAL A 20 -5.00 2.56 -6.77
N LEU A 21 -3.96 2.59 -7.61
CA LEU A 21 -3.73 3.70 -8.54
C LEU A 21 -4.82 3.81 -9.61
N GLN A 22 -5.29 2.67 -10.12
CA GLN A 22 -6.39 2.63 -11.08
C GLN A 22 -7.70 3.13 -10.45
N GLU A 23 -8.02 2.68 -9.24
CA GLU A 23 -9.20 3.13 -8.50
C GLU A 23 -9.15 4.64 -8.21
N ALA A 24 -7.98 5.17 -7.85
CA ALA A 24 -7.76 6.59 -7.69
C ALA A 24 -8.00 7.36 -9.01
N ALA A 25 -7.40 6.90 -10.11
CA ALA A 25 -7.50 7.54 -11.42
C ALA A 25 -8.95 7.59 -11.93
N MET A 26 -9.73 6.51 -11.74
CA MET A 26 -11.16 6.48 -12.10
C MET A 26 -12.01 7.52 -11.36
N ARG A 27 -11.52 8.03 -10.23
CA ARG A 27 -12.20 9.04 -9.39
C ARG A 27 -11.59 10.44 -9.52
N GLY A 28 -10.64 10.63 -10.45
CA GLY A 28 -9.93 11.90 -10.60
C GLY A 28 -9.02 12.24 -9.41
N LEU A 29 -8.66 11.24 -8.60
CA LEU A 29 -7.75 11.38 -7.46
C LEU A 29 -6.36 10.84 -7.83
N THR A 30 -5.35 11.34 -7.15
CA THR A 30 -3.96 10.93 -7.34
C THR A 30 -3.44 10.21 -6.11
N LEU A 31 -2.35 9.44 -6.30
CA LEU A 31 -1.60 8.90 -5.15
C LEU A 31 -1.14 10.01 -4.21
N HIS A 32 -0.79 11.18 -4.77
CA HIS A 32 -0.34 12.32 -3.99
C HIS A 32 -1.43 12.80 -3.02
N ASP A 33 -2.69 12.85 -3.47
CA ASP A 33 -3.81 13.27 -2.61
C ASP A 33 -3.97 12.35 -1.41
N TYR A 34 -3.89 11.04 -1.63
CA TYR A 34 -3.96 10.05 -0.56
C TYR A 34 -2.77 10.14 0.40
N VAL A 35 -1.57 10.18 -0.17
CA VAL A 35 -0.32 10.23 0.58
C VAL A 35 -0.26 11.49 1.47
N CYS A 36 -0.65 12.64 0.95
CA CYS A 36 -0.65 13.91 1.66
C CYS A 36 -1.84 14.05 2.63
N GLY A 37 -2.70 13.03 2.75
CA GLY A 37 -3.83 13.01 3.67
C GLY A 37 -5.01 13.87 3.23
N MET A 38 -5.07 14.25 1.95
CA MET A 38 -6.19 14.99 1.36
C MET A 38 -7.39 14.08 1.05
N CYS A 39 -7.17 12.76 1.01
CA CYS A 39 -8.23 11.77 0.91
C CYS A 39 -7.87 10.47 1.67
N GLN A 40 -8.86 9.61 1.88
CA GLN A 40 -8.72 8.28 2.48
C GLN A 40 -8.80 7.17 1.42
N LEU A 41 -8.42 5.94 1.79
CA LEU A 41 -8.55 4.77 0.91
C LEU A 41 -9.97 4.58 0.38
N THR A 42 -10.98 4.85 1.19
CA THR A 42 -12.40 4.75 0.77
C THR A 42 -12.73 5.75 -0.31
N ASP A 43 -12.18 6.96 -0.26
CA ASP A 43 -12.38 8.00 -1.28
C ASP A 43 -11.71 7.61 -2.60
N LEU A 44 -10.61 6.84 -2.53
CA LEU A 44 -10.02 6.22 -3.70
C LEU A 44 -10.85 5.07 -4.26
N GLY A 45 -11.88 4.57 -3.57
CA GLY A 45 -12.63 3.38 -3.97
C GLY A 45 -12.10 2.05 -3.43
N VAL A 46 -11.12 2.09 -2.51
CA VAL A 46 -10.54 0.90 -1.87
C VAL A 46 -11.46 0.43 -0.75
N THR A 47 -12.57 -0.20 -1.14
CA THR A 47 -13.57 -0.83 -0.26
C THR A 47 -13.46 -2.35 -0.34
N SER A 48 -14.02 -3.07 0.64
CA SER A 48 -14.02 -4.54 0.59
C SER A 48 -14.81 -5.07 -0.60
N GLU A 49 -15.91 -4.41 -0.97
CA GLU A 49 -16.75 -4.79 -2.10
C GLU A 49 -15.99 -4.67 -3.42
N ASN A 50 -15.39 -3.49 -3.69
CA ASN A 50 -14.59 -3.29 -4.89
C ASN A 50 -13.39 -4.23 -4.93
N ALA A 51 -12.72 -4.44 -3.79
CA ALA A 51 -11.59 -5.34 -3.70
C ALA A 51 -11.99 -6.79 -4.02
N VAL A 52 -13.18 -7.24 -3.61
CA VAL A 52 -13.71 -8.57 -3.99
C VAL A 52 -14.03 -8.65 -5.47
N LEU A 53 -14.60 -7.60 -6.06
CA LEU A 53 -14.97 -7.59 -7.48
C LEU A 53 -13.75 -7.53 -8.41
N THR A 54 -12.73 -6.78 -8.02
CA THR A 54 -11.61 -6.43 -8.92
C THR A 54 -10.31 -7.13 -8.54
N LEU A 55 -9.94 -7.13 -7.26
CA LEU A 55 -8.64 -7.59 -6.81
C LEU A 55 -8.62 -9.09 -6.51
N LYS A 56 -9.70 -9.65 -5.94
CA LYS A 56 -9.79 -11.09 -5.64
C LYS A 56 -9.62 -11.99 -6.87
N PRO A 57 -10.19 -11.71 -8.06
CA PRO A 57 -9.94 -12.51 -9.26
C PRO A 57 -8.47 -12.46 -9.73
N LEU A 58 -7.75 -11.37 -9.45
CA LEU A 58 -6.35 -11.20 -9.85
C LEU A 58 -5.37 -11.89 -8.89
N ILE A 59 -5.74 -11.99 -7.61
CA ILE A 59 -4.91 -12.58 -6.56
C ILE A 59 -5.73 -13.51 -5.63
N PRO A 60 -6.35 -14.57 -6.17
CA PRO A 60 -7.33 -15.38 -5.45
C PRO A 60 -6.75 -16.05 -4.20
N ASP A 61 -5.51 -16.53 -4.29
CA ASP A 61 -4.84 -17.27 -3.22
C ASP A 61 -3.92 -16.43 -2.34
N ALA A 62 -3.91 -15.10 -2.50
CA ALA A 62 -2.98 -14.24 -1.77
C ALA A 62 -3.16 -14.32 -0.24
N HIS A 63 -4.38 -14.56 0.23
CA HIS A 63 -4.66 -14.79 1.64
C HIS A 63 -4.07 -16.12 2.16
N LEU A 64 -4.06 -17.17 1.34
CA LEU A 64 -3.43 -18.46 1.68
C LEU A 64 -1.91 -18.34 1.70
N HIS A 65 -1.33 -17.73 0.67
CA HIS A 65 0.10 -17.44 0.65
C HIS A 65 0.51 -16.55 1.83
N TYR A 66 -0.32 -15.58 2.22
CA TYR A 66 -0.10 -14.78 3.42
C TYR A 66 -0.10 -15.63 4.69
N ASN A 67 -1.03 -16.57 4.82
CA ASN A 67 -1.09 -17.47 5.97
C ASN A 67 0.19 -18.28 6.09
N GLU A 68 0.76 -18.73 4.98
CA GLU A 68 2.00 -19.51 4.95
C GLU A 68 3.25 -18.66 5.23
N HIS A 69 3.35 -17.46 4.63
CA HIS A 69 4.60 -16.70 4.55
C HIS A 69 4.61 -15.36 5.31
N GLY A 70 3.46 -14.90 5.81
CA GLY A 70 3.26 -13.57 6.37
C GLY A 70 3.86 -13.37 7.78
N GLY A 71 4.31 -14.44 8.44
CA GLY A 71 4.86 -14.43 9.80
C GLY A 71 3.84 -14.11 10.91
N SER A 72 2.57 -13.89 10.56
CA SER A 72 1.48 -13.65 11.50
C SER A 72 0.94 -14.96 12.07
N LYS A 73 0.61 -14.95 13.37
CA LYS A 73 -0.13 -16.04 14.03
C LYS A 73 -1.58 -16.12 13.54
N GLU A 74 -2.18 -14.97 13.24
CA GLU A 74 -3.52 -14.89 12.67
C GLU A 74 -3.53 -15.43 11.25
N LYS A 75 -4.45 -16.37 10.98
CA LYS A 75 -4.71 -16.97 9.67
C LYS A 75 -6.11 -16.59 9.20
N PHE A 76 -6.28 -16.43 7.89
CA PHE A 76 -7.55 -16.00 7.29
C PHE A 76 -8.12 -17.12 6.44
N ALA A 77 -9.34 -17.56 6.76
CA ALA A 77 -10.06 -18.57 5.99
C ALA A 77 -10.69 -18.00 4.71
N THR A 78 -10.93 -16.68 4.66
CA THR A 78 -11.53 -16.00 3.51
C THR A 78 -10.70 -14.82 3.06
N TRP A 79 -10.81 -14.50 1.78
CA TRP A 79 -10.13 -13.37 1.16
C TRP A 79 -10.61 -12.04 1.76
N GLU A 80 -11.90 -11.91 2.05
CA GLU A 80 -12.56 -10.74 2.62
C GLU A 80 -12.07 -10.43 4.04
N ALA A 81 -11.91 -11.48 4.86
CA ALA A 81 -11.36 -11.34 6.20
C ALA A 81 -9.89 -10.90 6.15
N TRP A 82 -9.12 -11.47 5.21
CA TRP A 82 -7.74 -11.04 4.97
C TRP A 82 -7.66 -9.59 4.49
N PHE A 83 -8.53 -9.18 3.58
CA PHE A 83 -8.58 -7.81 3.09
C PHE A 83 -8.82 -6.82 4.24
N SER A 84 -9.91 -7.03 4.97
CA SER A 84 -10.38 -6.13 6.03
C SER A 84 -9.38 -5.98 7.17
N LYS A 85 -8.73 -7.07 7.56
CA LYS A 85 -7.85 -7.09 8.74
C LYS A 85 -6.37 -6.86 8.41
N ARG A 86 -5.92 -7.21 7.18
CA ARG A 86 -4.49 -7.18 6.83
C ARG A 86 -4.16 -6.45 5.55
N LEU A 87 -4.82 -6.75 4.43
CA LEU A 87 -4.42 -6.15 3.15
C LEU A 87 -4.59 -4.63 3.18
N ARG A 88 -5.72 -4.13 3.70
CA ARG A 88 -5.96 -2.68 3.83
C ARG A 88 -4.85 -1.98 4.62
N ASN A 89 -4.47 -2.54 5.76
CA ASN A 89 -3.37 -2.01 6.56
C ASN A 89 -2.04 -2.04 5.79
N ARG A 90 -1.77 -3.13 5.06
CA ARG A 90 -0.56 -3.27 4.24
C ARG A 90 -0.51 -2.27 3.09
N ILE A 91 -1.65 -1.96 2.47
CA ILE A 91 -1.78 -0.89 1.48
C ILE A 91 -1.35 0.44 2.12
N THR A 92 -1.92 0.79 3.28
CA THR A 92 -1.54 2.01 4.00
C THR A 92 -0.05 2.05 4.33
N TYR A 93 0.51 0.96 4.87
CA TYR A 93 1.95 0.89 5.14
C TYR A 93 2.79 1.02 3.87
N PHE A 94 2.38 0.43 2.75
CA PHE A 94 3.14 0.51 1.50
C PHE A 94 3.24 1.96 0.99
N PHE A 95 2.15 2.72 1.04
CA PHE A 95 2.10 4.09 0.55
C PHE A 95 2.61 5.15 1.54
N HIS A 96 2.56 4.90 2.85
CA HIS A 96 2.97 5.87 3.87
C HIS A 96 4.33 5.59 4.51
N LYS A 97 4.86 4.35 4.45
CA LYS A 97 6.14 4.02 5.11
C LYS A 97 7.32 4.65 4.37
N HIS A 98 8.21 5.29 5.12
CA HIS A 98 9.50 5.79 4.62
C HIS A 98 10.51 4.66 4.37
N ARG A 99 11.48 4.89 3.47
CA ARG A 99 12.62 3.99 3.33
C ARG A 99 13.41 3.90 4.65
N PRO A 100 14.07 2.76 4.95
CA PRO A 100 14.84 2.59 6.20
C PRO A 100 15.92 3.66 6.40
N GLU A 101 16.48 4.17 5.31
CA GLU A 101 17.53 5.20 5.24
C GLU A 101 17.01 6.63 5.53
N GLY A 102 15.71 6.79 5.82
CA GLY A 102 15.03 8.09 5.85
C GLY A 102 14.65 8.59 4.44
N GLY A 103 13.91 9.70 4.36
CA GLY A 103 13.58 10.37 3.10
C GLY A 103 12.29 9.90 2.41
N VAL A 104 12.34 9.67 1.09
CA VAL A 104 11.17 9.43 0.21
C VAL A 104 10.35 8.20 0.66
N ARG A 105 9.01 8.28 0.55
CA ARG A 105 8.12 7.16 0.87
C ARG A 105 8.37 5.96 -0.05
N ARG A 106 8.18 4.74 0.47
CA ARG A 106 8.45 3.49 -0.25
C ARG A 106 7.80 3.42 -1.61
N CYS A 107 6.56 3.86 -1.76
CA CYS A 107 5.87 3.88 -3.04
C CYS A 107 6.58 4.72 -4.12
N TRP A 108 7.24 5.83 -3.78
CA TRP A 108 8.00 6.63 -4.76
C TRP A 108 9.44 6.16 -4.92
N GLY A 109 10.00 5.52 -3.90
CA GLY A 109 11.34 4.96 -4.01
C GLY A 109 11.35 3.63 -4.78
N GLU A 110 10.36 2.77 -4.59
CA GLU A 110 10.37 1.41 -5.11
C GLU A 110 9.69 1.29 -6.48
N TRP A 111 8.88 2.27 -6.90
CA TRP A 111 8.08 2.23 -8.13
C TRP A 111 8.31 3.45 -9.02
N PRO A 112 8.16 3.31 -10.35
CA PRO A 112 8.38 4.38 -11.32
C PRO A 112 7.21 5.36 -11.37
N LEU A 113 6.71 5.81 -10.22
CA LEU A 113 5.81 6.95 -10.16
C LEU A 113 6.66 8.20 -10.07
N PRO A 114 6.36 9.25 -10.86
CA PRO A 114 7.08 10.51 -10.73
C PRO A 114 6.99 10.96 -9.27
N VAL A 115 8.15 11.13 -8.63
CA VAL A 115 8.23 11.74 -7.30
C VAL A 115 7.81 13.19 -7.51
N PRO A 116 6.72 13.67 -6.90
CA PRO A 116 6.37 15.09 -7.00
C PRO A 116 7.52 15.93 -6.41
N ASP A 117 7.97 16.97 -7.12
CA ASP A 117 9.15 17.78 -6.76
C ASP A 117 9.13 18.33 -5.32
N ARG A 118 7.94 18.47 -4.73
CA ARG A 118 7.72 18.97 -3.36
C ARG A 118 8.05 17.97 -2.24
N LEU A 119 8.44 16.73 -2.56
CA LEU A 119 8.68 15.66 -1.57
C LEU A 119 10.15 15.30 -1.35
N ARG A 120 11.07 16.12 -1.88
CA ARG A 120 12.34 16.32 -1.18
C ARG A 120 11.98 17.00 0.13
N ILE A 121 11.63 16.20 1.13
CA ILE A 121 11.51 16.67 2.51
C ILE A 121 12.88 17.25 2.83
N ALA A 122 13.00 18.57 2.74
CA ALA A 122 14.17 19.27 3.21
C ALA A 122 14.41 18.79 4.64
N PRO A 123 15.67 18.54 5.06
CA PRO A 123 15.92 18.29 6.46
C PRO A 123 15.29 19.45 7.21
N VAL A 124 14.31 19.15 8.07
CA VAL A 124 13.84 20.12 9.05
C VAL A 124 15.09 20.39 9.87
N LEU A 125 15.76 21.50 9.56
CA LEU A 125 16.68 22.13 10.47
C LEU A 125 15.84 22.43 11.71
N LEU A 126 15.90 21.52 12.68
CA LEU A 126 15.65 21.82 14.07
C LEU A 126 16.70 22.87 14.45
N SER A 127 16.42 24.13 14.10
CA SER A 127 16.91 25.26 14.85
C SER A 127 16.18 25.17 16.19
N ALA A 128 16.77 24.42 17.12
CA ALA A 128 16.48 24.63 18.52
C ALA A 128 16.79 26.11 18.81
N ALA A 129 15.79 26.78 19.35
CA ALA A 129 15.95 28.05 20.03
C ALA A 129 17.04 27.91 21.10
N GLU A 130 18.03 28.78 21.10
CA GLU A 130 18.18 29.95 21.99
C GLU A 130 19.40 30.79 21.55
#